data_AF-A0A7V9QEN0-F1
#
_entry.id   AF-A0A7V9QEN0-F1
#
_cell.length_a   1.000
_cell.length_b   1.000
_cell.length_c   1.000
_cell.angle_alpha   90.00
_cell.angle_beta   90.00
_cell.angle_gamma   90.00
#
_symmetry.space_group_name_H-M   'P 1'
#
loop_
_entity.id
_entity.type
_entity.pdbx_description
1 polymer ?
#
loop_
_entity_poly.entity_id
_entity_poly.type
_entity_poly.pdbx_seq_one_letter_code
_entity_poly.pdbx_strand_id
1 'polypeptide(L)'
;YGRWLRAELLRELGRDEEALRWYSTFPDPAVHDLMFVAPSHLRRAQIHERRGEREMASRHFDRFAEMWSHAEPEGAAVVAGARGR
;
A
#
# COMPACT_ATOMS: atom_id res chain seq x y z
N TYR A 1 5.16 -8.45 12.37
CA TYR A 1 4.13 -9.30 11.73
C TYR A 1 2.70 -9.06 12.22
N GLY A 2 2.41 -9.01 13.53
CA GLY A 2 1.01 -8.90 14.02
C GLY A 2 0.18 -7.71 13.50
N ARG A 3 0.80 -6.53 13.36
CA ARG A 3 0.15 -5.34 12.77
C ARG A 3 -0.25 -5.55 11.31
N TRP A 4 0.61 -6.21 10.53
CA TRP A 4 0.36 -6.50 9.12
C TRP A 4 -0.85 -7.42 8.95
N LEU A 5 -0.87 -8.53 9.68
CA LEU A 5 -1.99 -9.49 9.63
C LEU A 5 -3.31 -8.83 10.06
N ARG A 6 -3.27 -7.96 11.07
CA ARG A 6 -4.44 -7.20 11.49
C ARG A 6 -4.95 -6.27 10.40
N ALA A 7 -4.06 -5.56 9.70
CA ALA A 7 -4.42 -4.70 8.58
C ALA A 7 -5.07 -5.50 7.44
N GLU A 8 -4.49 -6.64 7.07
CA GLU A 8 -5.02 -7.52 6.02
C GLU A 8 -6.41 -8.06 6.39
N LEU A 9 -6.63 -8.52 7.62
CA LEU A 9 -7.94 -9.01 8.05
C LEU A 9 -9.01 -7.91 8.01
N LEU A 10 -8.67 -6.69 8.43
CA LEU A 10 -9.59 -5.55 8.36
C LEU A 10 -9.94 -5.19 6.90
N ARG A 11 -8.95 -5.25 6.00
CA ARG A 11 -9.14 -5.03 4.56
C ARG A 11 -10.09 -6.08 3.95
N GLU A 12 -9.88 -7.37 4.24
CA GLU A 12 -10.73 -8.46 3.74
C GLU A 12 -12.18 -8.36 4.27
N LEU A 13 -12.36 -7.81 5.48
CA LEU A 13 -13.68 -7.53 6.06
C LEU A 13 -14.34 -6.24 5.54
N GLY A 14 -13.70 -5.51 4.61
CA GLY A 14 -14.20 -4.23 4.10
C GLY A 14 -14.10 -3.06 5.10
N ARG A 15 -13.38 -3.24 6.22
CA ARG A 15 -13.15 -2.20 7.25
C ARG A 15 -11.99 -1.30 6.84
N ASP A 16 -12.16 -0.66 5.69
CA ASP A 16 -11.12 0.05 4.95
C ASP A 16 -10.46 1.18 5.76
N GLU A 17 -11.22 1.98 6.51
CA GLU A 17 -10.64 3.03 7.35
C GLU A 17 -9.72 2.49 8.45
N GLU A 18 -10.07 1.35 9.04
CA GLU A 18 -9.27 0.73 10.08
C GLU A 18 -8.02 0.09 9.50
N ALA A 19 -8.16 -0.57 8.35
CA ALA A 19 -7.04 -1.09 7.60
C ALA A 19 -6.04 0.02 7.25
N LEU A 20 -6.52 1.17 6.75
CA LEU A 20 -5.68 2.35 6.47
C LEU A 20 -4.91 2.83 7.71
N ARG A 21 -5.56 2.91 8.88
CA ARG A 21 -4.88 3.28 10.12
C ARG A 21 -3.75 2.31 10.46
N TRP A 22 -3.96 1.00 10.31
CA TRP A 22 -2.90 0.02 10.55
C TRP A 22 -1.79 0.07 9.50
N TYR A 23 -2.11 0.19 8.21
CA TYR A 23 -1.08 0.34 7.18
C TYR A 23 -0.26 1.63 7.34
N SER A 24 -0.83 2.68 7.93
CA SER A 24 -0.12 3.94 8.18
C SER A 24 0.96 3.86 9.27
N THR A 25 0.98 2.79 10.07
CA THR A 25 2.00 2.58 11.12
C THR A 25 3.31 2.00 10.58
N PHE A 26 3.43 1.76 9.28
CA PHE A 26 4.65 1.27 8.65
C PHE A 26 5.45 2.43 8.03
N PRO A 27 6.78 2.47 8.20
CA PRO A 27 7.56 1.59 9.07
C PRO A 27 7.37 1.90 10.56
N ASP A 28 7.63 0.90 11.39
CA ASP A 28 7.90 1.06 12.81
C ASP A 28 9.06 2.03 13.05
N PRO A 29 9.06 2.80 14.15
CA PRO A 29 10.20 3.64 14.50
C PRO A 29 11.53 2.89 14.64
N ALA A 30 11.51 1.60 15.00
CA ALA A 30 12.71 0.78 15.09
C ALA A 30 13.09 0.08 13.77
N VAL A 31 12.36 0.34 12.67
CA VAL A 31 12.75 -0.03 11.30
C VAL A 31 12.80 -1.56 11.07
N HIS A 32 12.23 -2.37 11.97
CA HIS A 32 12.20 -3.83 11.85
C HIS A 32 11.24 -4.37 10.79
N ASP A 33 10.35 -3.53 10.27
CA ASP A 33 9.29 -3.90 9.33
C ASP A 33 9.44 -3.20 7.96
N LEU A 34 10.67 -2.86 7.57
CA LEU A 34 10.98 -2.27 6.26
C LEU A 34 10.40 -3.07 5.08
N MET A 35 10.38 -4.40 5.18
CA MET A 35 9.81 -5.26 4.14
C MET A 35 8.30 -5.03 3.92
N PHE A 36 7.61 -4.40 4.86
CA PHE A 36 6.19 -4.07 4.76
C PHE A 36 5.92 -2.65 4.29
N VAL A 37 6.94 -1.78 4.14
CA VAL A 37 6.72 -0.38 3.73
C VAL A 37 6.14 -0.32 2.32
N ALA A 38 6.80 -0.91 1.32
CA ALA A 38 6.27 -0.92 -0.05
C ALA A 38 4.89 -1.64 -0.13
N PRO A 39 4.72 -2.87 0.43
CA PRO A 39 3.40 -3.51 0.48
C PRO A 39 2.31 -2.68 1.15
N SER A 40 2.62 -1.92 2.22
CA SER A 40 1.64 -1.07 2.91
C SER A 40 1.14 0.05 1.99
N HIS A 41 2.03 0.65 1.18
CA HIS A 41 1.66 1.65 0.19
C HIS A 41 0.76 1.05 -0.90
N LEU A 42 1.09 -0.13 -1.42
CA LEU A 42 0.23 -0.81 -2.40
C LEU A 42 -1.19 -1.07 -1.85
N ARG A 43 -1.29 -1.54 -0.60
CA ARG A 43 -2.59 -1.82 0.04
C ARG A 43 -3.40 -0.54 0.28
N ARG A 44 -2.76 0.53 0.72
CA ARG A 44 -3.40 1.85 0.88
C ARG A 44 -3.92 2.37 -0.45
N ALA A 45 -3.13 2.26 -1.52
CA ALA A 45 -3.55 2.66 -2.87
C ALA A 45 -4.82 1.94 -3.32
N GLN A 46 -4.85 0.61 -3.18
CA GLN A 46 -6.01 -0.22 -3.52
C GLN A 46 -7.25 0.11 -2.70
N ILE A 47 -7.10 0.45 -1.42
CA ILE A 47 -8.23 0.89 -0.58
C ILE A 47 -8.77 2.24 -1.09
N HIS A 48 -7.89 3.22 -1.32
CA HIS A 48 -8.30 4.53 -1.84
C HIS A 48 -8.96 4.44 -3.21
N GLU A 49 -8.48 3.55 -4.09
CA GLU A 49 -9.09 3.28 -5.40
C GLU A 49 -10.52 2.76 -5.26
N ARG A 50 -10.77 1.76 -4.40
CA ARG A 50 -12.13 1.25 -4.14
C ARG A 50 -13.06 2.32 -3.58
N ARG A 51 -12.53 3.27 -2.82
CA ARG A 51 -13.28 4.40 -2.23
C ARG A 51 -13.47 5.57 -3.21
N GLY A 52 -12.92 5.51 -4.42
CA GLY A 52 -12.98 6.58 -5.40
C GLY A 52 -12.04 7.77 -5.09
N GLU A 53 -11.15 7.62 -4.12
CA GLU A 53 -10.21 8.65 -3.65
C GLU A 53 -8.96 8.69 -4.55
N ARG A 54 -9.16 9.02 -5.83
CA ARG A 54 -8.16 8.88 -6.91
C ARG A 54 -6.81 9.55 -6.60
N GLU A 55 -6.82 10.76 -6.06
CA GLU A 55 -5.58 11.46 -5.71
C GLU A 55 -4.76 10.70 -4.66
N MET A 56 -5.45 10.13 -3.66
CA MET A 56 -4.77 9.38 -2.61
C MET A 56 -4.29 8.02 -3.09
N ALA A 57 -5.05 7.38 -3.96
CA ALA A 57 -4.62 6.18 -4.65
C ALA A 57 -3.32 6.43 -5.44
N SER A 58 -3.29 7.49 -6.26
CA SER A 58 -2.10 7.86 -7.06
C SER A 58 -0.88 8.07 -6.17
N ARG A 59 -0.99 8.88 -5.11
CA ARG A 59 0.16 9.14 -4.22
C ARG A 59 0.72 7.86 -3.61
N HIS A 60 -0.13 6.90 -3.27
CA HIS A 60 0.32 5.62 -2.71
C HIS A 60 0.92 4.69 -3.76
N PHE A 61 0.37 4.66 -4.97
CA PHE A 61 0.96 3.93 -6.10
C PHE A 61 2.33 4.50 -6.47
N ASP A 62 2.50 5.83 -6.48
CA ASP A 62 3.76 6.48 -6.80
C ASP A 62 4.84 6.10 -5.78
N ARG A 63 4.51 6.12 -4.49
CA ARG A 63 5.43 5.66 -3.44
C ARG A 63 5.79 4.18 -3.57
N PHE A 64 4.81 3.32 -3.87
CA PHE A 64 5.08 1.91 -4.14
C PHE A 64 6.03 1.75 -5.34
N ALA A 65 5.79 2.50 -6.42
CA ALA A 65 6.63 2.52 -7.60
C ALA A 65 8.06 2.97 -7.29
N GLU A 66 8.25 4.08 -6.56
CA GLU A 66 9.58 4.56 -6.16
C GLU A 66 10.39 3.46 -5.42
N MET A 67 9.74 2.72 -4.52
CA MET A 67 10.40 1.67 -3.75
C MET A 67 10.66 0.40 -4.57
N TRP A 68 9.77 0.05 -5.51
CA TRP A 68 9.86 -1.18 -6.30
C TRP A 68 10.59 -1.00 -7.64
N SER A 69 10.64 0.21 -8.20
CA SER A 69 11.44 0.54 -9.39
C SER A 69 12.94 0.44 -9.11
N HIS A 70 13.36 0.53 -7.84
CA HIS A 70 14.71 0.17 -7.42
C HIS A 70 14.88 -1.35 -7.16
N ALA A 71 13.82 -2.16 -7.30
CA ALA A 71 13.79 -3.59 -6.99
C ALA A 71 13.68 -4.54 -8.21
N GLU A 72 13.62 -4.02 -9.45
CA GLU A 72 13.75 -4.67 -10.79
C GLU A 72 12.64 -4.22 -11.79
N PRO A 73 12.88 -4.27 -13.13
CA PRO A 73 12.01 -3.72 -14.19
C PRO A 73 10.57 -4.24 -14.23
N GLU A 74 10.28 -5.40 -13.63
CA GLU A 74 8.94 -6.01 -13.64
C GLU A 74 7.90 -5.23 -12.81
N GLY A 75 8.35 -4.39 -11.86
CA GLY A 75 7.45 -3.52 -11.09
C GLY A 75 6.73 -2.46 -11.91
N ALA A 76 7.33 -2.03 -13.02
CA ALA A 76 6.79 -0.96 -13.85
C ALA A 76 5.43 -1.34 -14.46
N ALA A 77 5.19 -2.62 -14.74
CA ALA A 77 3.93 -3.11 -15.31
C ALA A 77 2.74 -2.98 -14.34
N VAL A 78 2.96 -3.23 -13.05
CA VAL A 78 1.92 -3.10 -12.00
C VAL A 78 1.52 -1.64 -11.81
N VAL A 79 2.50 -0.73 -11.87
CA VAL A 79 2.28 0.73 -11.75
C VAL A 79 1.60 1.30 -13.01
N ALA A 80 2.00 0.85 -14.20
CA ALA A 80 1.38 1.26 -15.46
C ALA A 80 -0.08 0.81 -15.57
N GLY A 81 -0.42 -0.40 -15.09
CA GLY A 81 -1.80 -0.89 -15.06
C GLY A 81 -2.71 -0.12 -14.08
N ALA A 82 -2.15 0.42 -12.99
CA ALA A 82 -2.88 1.18 -11.98
C ALA A 82 -3.18 2.64 -12.39
N ARG A 83 -2.36 3.25 -13.26
CA ARG A 83 -2.59 4.62 -13.77
C ARG A 83 -3.58 4.69 -14.95
N GLY A 84 -4.00 3.55 -15.50
CA GLY A 84 -4.73 3.45 -16.77
C GLY A 84 -6.24 3.19 -16.69
N ARG A 85 -6.93 3.45 -15.57
CA ARG A 85 -8.39 3.28 -15.41
C ARG A 85 -9.02 4.50 -14.74
#